data_AF-A0A257M290-F1
#
_entry.id   AF-A0A257M290-F1
#
_cell.length_a   1.000
_cell.length_b   1.000
_cell.length_c   1.000
_cell.angle_alpha   90.00
_cell.angle_beta   90.00
_cell.angle_gamma   90.00
#
_symmetry.space_group_name_H-M   'P 1'
#
loop_
_entity.id
_entity.type
_entity.pdbx_description
1 polymer ?
#
loop_
_entity_poly.entity_id
_entity_poly.type
_entity_poly.pdbx_seq_one_letter_code
_entity_poly.pdbx_strand_id
1 'polypeptide(L)'
;MKRLTSMFSLGLLLMAAAGAVEPAKPLVTLSVKKQLLDSDHDMRGRQGSTQKKVYTLRVDVVNVSSSPIGESTLSGDALVARAMGEKEKIVKESLGTVKVPAMKPNEKLTLDLGKVSISEVEWRDRKFEEKLEEWKVLCKRNETEIGKAVSNERYETLSKDTETADPKGPGPLAPQRRKLRPFGK
;
A
#
# COMPACT_ATOMS: atom_id res chain seq x y z
N MET A 1 44.66 48.94 -50.02
CA MET A 1 44.14 49.87 -48.98
C MET A 1 42.90 49.25 -48.35
N LYS A 2 42.78 49.40 -47.02
CA LYS A 2 41.85 48.71 -46.11
C LYS A 2 40.37 49.00 -46.38
N ARG A 3 39.50 48.00 -46.21
CA ARG A 3 38.08 48.18 -45.84
C ARG A 3 37.73 47.21 -44.71
N LEU A 4 37.37 47.77 -43.56
CA LEU A 4 36.56 47.12 -42.53
C LEU A 4 35.11 47.14 -42.97
N THR A 5 34.34 46.09 -42.68
CA THR A 5 33.06 46.23 -41.96
C THR A 5 32.55 44.89 -41.43
N SER A 6 32.13 44.95 -40.17
CA SER A 6 31.37 44.00 -39.34
C SER A 6 30.20 43.32 -40.06
N MET A 7 29.85 42.08 -39.68
CA MET A 7 28.47 41.66 -39.37
C MET A 7 28.40 40.29 -38.65
N PHE A 8 27.65 40.27 -37.54
CA PHE A 8 26.70 39.28 -37.02
C PHE A 8 26.96 37.76 -37.14
N SER A 9 26.79 37.06 -36.01
CA SER A 9 25.79 35.96 -35.82
C SER A 9 26.17 35.11 -34.59
N LEU A 10 25.51 35.32 -33.44
CA LEU A 10 24.49 34.41 -32.87
C LEU A 10 24.91 32.93 -32.80
N GLY A 11 25.62 32.57 -31.73
CA GLY A 11 26.02 31.19 -31.41
C GLY A 11 25.18 30.60 -30.27
N LEU A 12 23.98 30.15 -30.64
CA LEU A 12 23.21 29.00 -30.11
C LEU A 12 23.22 28.72 -28.59
N LEU A 13 22.13 29.13 -27.95
CA LEU A 13 21.69 28.63 -26.64
C LEU A 13 21.21 27.16 -26.81
N LEU A 14 21.91 26.20 -26.21
CA LEU A 14 21.45 24.82 -26.13
C LEU A 14 20.32 24.74 -25.09
N MET A 15 19.07 24.86 -25.55
CA MET A 15 17.89 24.57 -24.73
C MET A 15 17.85 23.07 -24.46
N ALA A 16 18.12 22.68 -23.21
CA ALA A 16 17.79 21.37 -22.70
C ALA A 16 16.27 21.20 -22.81
N ALA A 17 15.82 20.41 -23.78
CA ALA A 17 14.46 19.91 -23.80
C ALA A 17 14.30 18.99 -22.59
N ALA A 18 13.80 19.56 -21.48
CA ALA A 18 13.14 18.80 -20.44
C ALA A 18 11.94 18.13 -21.11
N GLY A 19 12.16 16.91 -21.61
CA GLY A 19 11.09 16.04 -22.06
C GLY A 19 10.18 15.79 -20.88
N ALA A 20 9.08 16.55 -20.82
CA ALA A 20 7.94 16.20 -20.00
C ALA A 20 7.50 14.82 -20.50
N VAL A 21 7.85 13.78 -19.74
CA VAL A 21 7.41 12.42 -19.97
C VAL A 21 5.88 12.47 -19.85
N GLU A 22 5.21 12.45 -21.00
CA GLU A 22 3.77 12.35 -21.08
C GLU A 22 3.34 11.11 -20.29
N PRO A 23 2.38 11.21 -19.34
CA PRO A 23 1.99 10.06 -18.54
C PRO A 23 1.42 9.00 -19.50
N ALA A 24 2.16 7.90 -19.66
CA ALA A 24 1.75 6.79 -20.49
C ALA A 24 0.31 6.40 -20.11
N LYS A 25 -0.59 6.39 -21.09
CA LYS A 25 -1.99 6.05 -20.84
C LYS A 25 -2.05 4.67 -20.16
N PRO A 26 -2.81 4.54 -19.06
CA PRO A 26 -2.91 3.26 -18.35
C PRO A 26 -3.51 2.21 -19.30
N LEU A 27 -2.89 1.03 -19.37
CA LEU A 27 -3.39 -0.09 -20.17
C LEU A 27 -4.47 -0.86 -19.41
N VAL A 28 -4.43 -0.82 -18.09
CA VAL A 28 -5.44 -1.42 -17.21
C VAL A 28 -6.01 -0.41 -16.23
N THR A 29 -7.30 -0.53 -15.97
CA THR A 29 -7.99 0.17 -14.88
C THR A 29 -8.10 -0.78 -13.70
N LEU A 30 -7.81 -0.27 -12.50
CA LEU A 30 -7.90 -1.02 -11.25
C LEU A 30 -9.05 -0.44 -10.40
N SER A 31 -9.97 -1.30 -9.97
CA SER A 31 -11.02 -0.95 -8.99
C SER A 31 -10.85 -1.82 -7.76
N VAL A 32 -10.62 -1.21 -6.60
CA VAL A 32 -10.29 -1.94 -5.37
C VAL A 32 -11.41 -1.81 -4.37
N LYS A 33 -11.79 -2.93 -3.75
CA LYS A 33 -12.75 -3.01 -2.66
C LYS A 33 -12.11 -3.69 -1.47
N LYS A 34 -12.24 -3.07 -0.30
CA LYS A 34 -11.91 -3.70 0.98
C LYS A 34 -12.96 -4.77 1.28
N GLN A 35 -12.53 -6.00 1.53
CA GLN A 35 -13.40 -7.10 1.89
C GLN A 35 -12.98 -7.71 3.21
N LEU A 36 -13.92 -7.88 4.14
CA LEU A 36 -13.72 -8.62 5.37
C LEU A 36 -13.77 -10.12 5.06
N LEU A 37 -12.70 -10.84 5.38
CA LEU A 37 -12.59 -12.28 5.16
C LEU A 37 -13.06 -13.09 6.37
N ASP A 38 -12.65 -12.66 7.56
CA ASP A 38 -13.00 -13.31 8.80
C ASP A 38 -12.99 -12.31 9.96
N SER A 39 -13.92 -12.48 10.88
CA SER A 39 -13.97 -11.77 12.15
C SER A 39 -14.06 -12.86 13.20
N ASP A 40 -12.97 -13.13 13.90
CA ASP A 40 -13.04 -14.05 15.03
C ASP A 40 -14.05 -13.48 16.04
N HIS A 41 -15.19 -14.14 16.12
CA HIS A 41 -16.19 -13.95 17.16
C HIS A 41 -15.76 -14.80 18.35
N ASP A 42 -14.96 -14.26 19.26
CA ASP A 42 -14.99 -14.59 20.70
C ASP A 42 -13.85 -13.84 21.42
N MET A 43 -14.09 -12.97 22.39
CA MET A 43 -14.77 -13.25 23.66
C MET A 43 -15.56 -12.03 24.13
N ARG A 44 -16.87 -11.97 23.82
CA ARG A 44 -17.73 -10.91 24.36
C ARG A 44 -17.82 -11.05 25.89
N GLY A 45 -17.49 -9.97 26.62
CA GLY A 45 -17.81 -9.84 28.04
C GLY A 45 -16.70 -10.13 29.05
N ARG A 46 -15.43 -10.23 28.63
CA ARG A 46 -14.30 -10.24 29.59
C ARG A 46 -13.43 -8.99 29.39
N GLN A 47 -13.15 -8.28 30.48
CA GLN A 47 -12.18 -7.19 30.52
C GLN A 47 -10.85 -7.69 29.92
N GLY A 48 -10.38 -7.04 28.84
CA GLY A 48 -9.20 -7.49 28.07
C GLY A 48 -9.51 -8.31 26.80
N SER A 49 -10.76 -8.28 26.29
CA SER A 49 -11.09 -8.92 25.02
C SER A 49 -10.35 -8.26 23.85
N THR A 50 -9.79 -9.08 22.96
CA THR A 50 -9.19 -8.63 21.70
C THR A 50 -10.02 -9.18 20.56
N GLN A 51 -10.63 -8.32 19.73
CA GLN A 51 -11.26 -8.77 18.49
C GLN A 51 -10.27 -8.65 17.35
N LYS A 52 -10.19 -9.67 16.51
CA LYS A 52 -9.34 -9.65 15.33
C LYS A 52 -10.21 -9.70 14.08
N LYS A 53 -10.02 -8.74 13.18
CA LYS A 53 -10.70 -8.68 11.88
C LYS A 53 -9.64 -8.81 10.79
N VAL A 54 -9.88 -9.63 9.78
CA VAL A 54 -8.94 -9.82 8.66
C VAL A 54 -9.57 -9.29 7.39
N TYR A 55 -8.93 -8.30 6.77
CA TYR A 55 -9.33 -7.75 5.48
C TYR A 55 -8.45 -8.28 4.35
N THR A 56 -9.01 -8.33 3.14
CA THR A 56 -8.27 -8.42 1.88
C THR A 56 -8.66 -7.25 0.98
N LEU A 57 -7.80 -6.91 0.02
CA LEU A 57 -8.14 -5.98 -1.05
C LEU A 57 -8.55 -6.78 -2.28
N ARG A 58 -9.85 -6.80 -2.59
CA ARG A 58 -10.37 -7.36 -3.83
C ARG A 58 -10.18 -6.36 -4.95
N VAL A 59 -9.42 -6.72 -5.96
CA VAL A 59 -9.03 -5.86 -7.08
C VAL A 59 -9.67 -6.39 -8.36
N ASP A 60 -10.51 -5.57 -8.95
CA ASP A 60 -11.00 -5.73 -10.31
C ASP A 60 -10.00 -5.08 -11.27
N VAL A 61 -9.40 -5.89 -12.14
CA VAL A 61 -8.47 -5.49 -13.20
C VAL A 61 -9.22 -5.53 -14.52
N VAL A 62 -9.27 -4.40 -15.23
CA VAL A 62 -9.93 -4.30 -16.55
C VAL A 62 -8.91 -3.86 -17.59
N ASN A 63 -8.75 -4.64 -18.67
CA ASN A 63 -7.96 -4.20 -19.82
C ASN A 63 -8.76 -3.17 -20.63
N VAL A 64 -8.34 -1.91 -20.58
CA VAL A 64 -8.97 -0.80 -21.31
C VAL A 64 -8.26 -0.49 -22.62
N SER A 65 -7.17 -1.20 -22.92
CA SER A 65 -6.46 -1.05 -24.19
C SER A 65 -7.18 -1.79 -25.32
N SER A 66 -6.98 -1.33 -26.54
CA SER A 66 -7.51 -1.98 -27.75
C SER A 66 -6.78 -3.28 -28.12
N SER A 67 -5.74 -3.66 -27.37
CA SER A 67 -4.86 -4.79 -27.66
C SER A 67 -4.79 -5.78 -26.49
N PRO A 68 -4.43 -7.05 -26.73
CA PRO A 68 -4.14 -7.98 -25.66
C PRO A 68 -2.96 -7.50 -24.80
N ILE A 69 -3.05 -7.71 -23.49
CA ILE A 69 -1.97 -7.46 -22.53
C ILE A 69 -1.40 -8.81 -22.12
N GLY A 70 -0.07 -8.95 -22.16
CA GLY A 70 0.62 -10.14 -21.65
C GLY A 70 0.54 -10.28 -20.12
N GLU A 71 1.15 -11.35 -19.60
CA GLU A 71 1.20 -11.58 -18.16
C GLU A 71 1.77 -10.38 -17.40
N SER A 72 1.15 -10.08 -16.26
CA SER A 72 1.45 -8.90 -15.44
C SER A 72 1.51 -9.29 -13.96
N THR A 73 1.98 -8.39 -13.12
CA THR A 73 2.04 -8.59 -11.67
C THR A 73 1.29 -7.48 -10.96
N LEU A 74 0.37 -7.87 -10.09
CA LEU A 74 -0.33 -6.98 -9.17
C LEU A 74 0.43 -6.96 -7.85
N SER A 75 0.63 -5.78 -7.29
CA SER A 75 1.29 -5.56 -6.00
C SER A 75 0.56 -4.46 -5.25
N GLY A 76 0.66 -4.44 -3.92
CA GLY A 76 0.04 -3.38 -3.16
C GLY A 76 0.61 -3.21 -1.76
N ASP A 77 0.34 -2.04 -1.22
CA ASP A 77 0.72 -1.61 0.11
C ASP A 77 -0.52 -1.10 0.83
N ALA A 78 -0.60 -1.40 2.13
CA ALA A 78 -1.62 -0.92 3.04
C ALA A 78 -0.98 -0.05 4.13
N LEU A 79 -1.62 1.07 4.46
CA LEU A 79 -1.28 1.89 5.61
C LEU A 79 -2.26 1.55 6.73
N VAL A 80 -1.73 1.11 7.86
CA VAL A 80 -2.52 0.63 8.99
C VAL A 80 -2.17 1.45 10.23
N ALA A 81 -3.17 2.07 10.84
CA ALA A 81 -3.04 2.64 12.17
C ALA A 81 -2.99 1.50 13.19
N ARG A 82 -1.81 1.29 13.78
CA ARG A 82 -1.51 0.26 14.78
C ARG A 82 -1.46 0.88 16.17
N ALA A 83 -2.01 0.17 17.15
CA ALA A 83 -1.90 0.56 18.54
C ALA A 83 -0.57 0.04 19.11
N MET A 84 0.41 0.93 19.29
CA MET A 84 1.73 0.59 19.84
C MET A 84 1.89 1.24 21.23
N GLY A 85 1.46 0.52 22.28
CA GLY A 85 1.48 1.02 23.64
C GLY A 85 0.37 2.06 23.87
N GLU A 86 0.72 3.28 24.29
CA GLU A 86 -0.26 4.38 24.52
C GLU A 86 -0.46 5.29 23.30
N LYS A 87 0.19 5.01 22.17
CA LYS A 87 0.13 5.84 20.96
C LYS A 87 -0.32 5.02 19.76
N GLU A 88 -1.03 5.69 18.85
CA GLU A 88 -1.31 5.15 17.52
C GLU A 88 -0.18 5.54 16.57
N LYS A 89 0.17 4.61 15.67
CA LYS A 89 1.20 4.81 14.66
C LYS A 89 0.77 4.23 13.33
N ILE A 90 1.01 4.96 12.25
CA ILE A 90 0.74 4.46 10.90
C ILE A 90 1.93 3.62 10.43
N VAL A 91 1.62 2.39 10.05
CA VAL A 91 2.59 1.39 9.59
C VAL A 91 2.27 1.04 8.14
N LYS A 92 3.31 0.95 7.32
CA LYS A 92 3.19 0.47 5.95
C LYS A 92 3.39 -1.04 5.89
N GLU A 93 2.39 -1.76 5.39
CA GLU A 93 2.39 -3.22 5.24
C GLU A 93 2.29 -3.61 3.77
N SER A 94 3.20 -4.47 3.30
CA SER A 94 3.12 -5.03 1.95
C SER A 94 2.04 -6.10 1.88
N LEU A 95 1.21 -6.04 0.85
CA LEU A 95 0.18 -7.03 0.55
C LEU A 95 0.69 -8.19 -0.32
N GLY A 96 1.99 -8.19 -0.63
CA GLY A 96 2.61 -9.16 -1.52
C GLY A 96 2.30 -8.92 -2.99
N THR A 97 2.57 -9.94 -3.80
CA THR A 97 2.42 -9.92 -5.26
C THR A 97 1.55 -11.06 -5.76
N VAL A 98 0.66 -10.76 -6.71
CA VAL A 98 -0.22 -11.73 -7.37
C VAL A 98 0.01 -11.67 -8.86
N LYS A 99 0.13 -12.83 -9.52
CA LYS A 99 0.23 -12.89 -10.98
C LYS A 99 -1.12 -12.60 -11.62
N VAL A 100 -1.12 -11.72 -12.62
CA VAL A 100 -2.26 -11.44 -13.49
C VAL A 100 -2.00 -12.15 -14.81
N PRO A 101 -2.87 -13.09 -15.24
CA PRO A 101 -2.69 -13.76 -16.52
C PRO A 101 -2.85 -12.76 -17.69
N ALA A 102 -2.47 -13.19 -18.88
CA ALA A 102 -2.69 -12.39 -20.08
C ALA A 102 -4.19 -12.08 -20.26
N MET A 103 -4.51 -10.84 -20.65
CA MET A 103 -5.87 -10.32 -20.75
C MET A 103 -6.19 -9.87 -22.17
N LYS A 104 -7.34 -10.27 -22.69
CA LYS A 104 -7.91 -9.78 -23.95
C LYS A 104 -8.43 -8.33 -23.77
N PRO A 105 -8.63 -7.58 -24.87
CA PRO A 105 -9.28 -6.26 -24.79
C PRO A 105 -10.62 -6.33 -24.07
N ASN A 106 -10.89 -5.39 -23.17
CA ASN A 106 -12.11 -5.30 -22.34
C ASN A 106 -12.35 -6.47 -21.39
N GLU A 107 -11.40 -7.40 -21.23
CA GLU A 107 -11.50 -8.48 -20.26
C GLU A 107 -11.40 -7.92 -18.84
N LYS A 108 -12.20 -8.49 -17.93
CA LYS A 108 -12.23 -8.18 -16.52
C LYS A 108 -11.82 -9.40 -15.70
N LEU A 109 -10.88 -9.21 -14.78
CA LEU A 109 -10.46 -10.21 -13.80
C LEU A 109 -10.65 -9.66 -12.39
N THR A 110 -11.01 -10.52 -11.45
CA THR A 110 -11.12 -10.18 -10.03
C THR A 110 -10.13 -11.02 -9.25
N LEU A 111 -9.25 -10.37 -8.50
CA LEU A 111 -8.18 -11.00 -7.73
C LEU A 111 -8.18 -10.47 -6.30
N ASP A 112 -7.91 -11.33 -5.32
CA ASP A 112 -7.75 -10.92 -3.92
C ASP A 112 -6.26 -10.69 -3.63
N LEU A 113 -5.92 -9.53 -3.09
CA LEU A 113 -4.55 -9.07 -2.84
C LEU A 113 -4.26 -8.99 -1.34
N GLY A 114 -3.41 -9.89 -0.88
CA GLY A 114 -2.91 -9.94 0.48
C GLY A 114 -3.99 -10.12 1.55
N LYS A 115 -3.56 -10.03 2.81
CA LYS A 115 -4.44 -10.00 3.98
C LYS A 115 -3.88 -9.01 5.00
N VAL A 116 -4.74 -8.15 5.53
CA VAL A 116 -4.42 -7.20 6.61
C VAL A 116 -5.22 -7.60 7.84
N SER A 117 -4.52 -8.02 8.89
CA SER A 117 -5.16 -8.26 10.19
C SER A 117 -5.23 -6.96 10.96
N ILE A 118 -6.39 -6.55 11.46
CA ILE A 118 -6.53 -5.47 12.43
C ILE A 118 -7.06 -6.01 13.75
N SER A 119 -6.67 -5.38 14.85
CA SER A 119 -7.07 -5.76 16.20
C SER A 119 -7.83 -4.62 16.86
N GLU A 120 -8.86 -4.98 17.61
CA GLU A 120 -9.56 -4.10 18.53
C GLU A 120 -9.17 -4.55 19.93
N VAL A 121 -8.37 -3.74 20.62
CA VAL A 121 -7.80 -4.07 21.93
C VAL A 121 -8.47 -3.21 22.98
N GLU A 122 -9.13 -3.86 23.93
CA GLU A 122 -9.65 -3.19 25.13
C GLU A 122 -8.65 -3.34 26.28
N TRP A 123 -8.15 -2.23 26.79
CA TRP A 123 -7.19 -2.19 27.90
C TRP A 123 -7.63 -1.22 28.99
N ARG A 124 -7.98 -1.77 30.16
CA ARG A 124 -8.58 -1.04 31.30
C ARG A 124 -9.86 -0.31 30.85
N ASP A 125 -9.84 1.02 30.80
CA ASP A 125 -10.96 1.88 30.38
C ASP A 125 -10.75 2.48 28.97
N ARG A 126 -9.70 2.03 28.25
CA ARG A 126 -9.36 2.53 26.92
C ARG A 126 -9.57 1.44 25.88
N LYS A 127 -10.16 1.82 24.75
CA LYS A 127 -10.39 0.97 23.59
C LYS A 127 -9.56 1.50 22.43
N PHE A 128 -8.67 0.67 21.92
CA PHE A 128 -7.85 0.98 20.75
C PHE A 128 -8.34 0.14 19.58
N GLU A 129 -8.77 0.79 18.50
CA GLU A 129 -9.21 0.11 17.29
C GLU A 129 -8.20 0.36 16.19
N GLU A 130 -7.44 -0.67 15.82
CA GLU A 130 -6.56 -0.61 14.66
C GLU A 130 -7.39 -0.45 13.38
N LYS A 131 -6.92 0.39 12.46
CA LYS A 131 -7.66 0.72 11.24
C LYS A 131 -6.78 0.61 10.02
N LEU A 132 -7.32 0.01 8.97
CA LEU A 132 -6.78 0.18 7.62
C LEU A 132 -7.13 1.61 7.18
N GLU A 133 -6.13 2.49 7.17
CA GLU A 133 -6.27 3.91 6.83
C GLU A 133 -6.38 4.09 5.32
N GLU A 134 -5.34 3.69 4.59
CA GLU A 134 -5.22 3.95 3.16
C GLU A 134 -4.51 2.76 2.47
N TRP A 135 -4.64 2.65 1.16
CA TRP A 135 -3.99 1.60 0.37
C TRP A 135 -3.58 2.10 -1.02
N LYS A 136 -2.60 1.41 -1.61
CA LYS A 136 -2.12 1.64 -2.97
C LYS A 136 -1.89 0.30 -3.65
N VAL A 137 -2.43 0.15 -4.86
CA VAL A 137 -2.28 -1.05 -5.69
C VAL A 137 -1.67 -0.64 -7.03
N LEU A 138 -0.66 -1.40 -7.46
CA LEU A 138 0.07 -1.19 -8.71
C LEU A 138 0.06 -2.47 -9.53
N CYS A 139 -0.26 -2.33 -10.81
CA CYS A 139 -0.12 -3.39 -11.80
C CYS A 139 1.07 -3.08 -12.71
N LYS A 140 2.01 -4.02 -12.82
CA LYS A 140 3.23 -3.88 -13.62
C LYS A 140 3.38 -4.99 -14.64
N ARG A 141 3.89 -4.66 -15.82
CA ARG A 141 4.32 -5.60 -16.86
C ARG A 141 5.76 -5.32 -17.20
N ASN A 142 6.65 -6.30 -16.99
CA ASN A 142 8.10 -6.13 -17.21
C ASN A 142 8.62 -4.82 -16.58
N GLU A 143 8.31 -4.63 -15.28
CA GLU A 143 8.67 -3.45 -14.48
C GLU A 143 7.95 -2.14 -14.83
N THR A 144 7.28 -2.07 -15.98
CA THR A 144 6.53 -0.89 -16.42
C THR A 144 5.17 -0.84 -15.71
N GLU A 145 4.83 0.30 -15.10
CA GLU A 145 3.49 0.54 -14.54
C GLU A 145 2.46 0.62 -15.67
N ILE A 146 1.46 -0.26 -15.62
CA ILE A 146 0.37 -0.32 -16.60
C ILE A 146 -0.98 0.06 -16.00
N GLY A 147 -1.06 0.18 -14.68
CA GLY A 147 -2.23 0.67 -13.96
C GLY A 147 -1.95 0.86 -12.47
N LYS A 148 -2.67 1.79 -11.86
CA LYS A 148 -2.53 2.18 -10.45
C LYS A 148 -3.89 2.54 -9.87
N ALA A 149 -4.12 2.15 -8.63
CA ALA A 149 -5.24 2.63 -7.82
C ALA A 149 -4.74 3.01 -6.43
N VAL A 150 -5.27 4.11 -5.90
CA VAL A 150 -4.98 4.60 -4.55
C VAL A 150 -6.31 4.91 -3.88
N SER A 151 -6.43 4.61 -2.59
CA SER A 151 -7.65 4.88 -1.82
C SER A 151 -7.99 6.36 -1.72
N ASN A 152 -6.98 7.21 -1.48
CA ASN A 152 -7.13 8.65 -1.28
C ASN A 152 -5.81 9.39 -1.54
N GLU A 153 -5.88 10.69 -1.81
CA GLU A 153 -4.73 11.58 -2.00
C GLU A 153 -3.82 11.64 -0.76
N ARG A 154 -4.41 11.45 0.42
CA ARG A 154 -3.68 11.43 1.71
C ARG A 154 -2.69 10.27 1.82
N TYR A 155 -2.81 9.23 0.99
CA TYR A 155 -1.90 8.09 1.01
C TYR A 155 -0.43 8.53 0.93
N GLU A 156 -0.09 9.44 0.00
CA GLU A 156 1.30 9.85 -0.21
C GLU A 156 1.83 10.62 1.01
N THR A 157 1.00 11.43 1.67
CA THR A 157 1.36 12.11 2.92
C THR A 157 1.59 11.12 4.06
N LEU A 158 0.62 10.23 4.31
CA LEU A 158 0.72 9.25 5.39
C LEU A 158 1.87 8.27 5.16
N SER A 159 2.16 7.91 3.91
CA SER A 159 3.24 6.98 3.57
C SER A 159 4.63 7.53 3.92
N LYS A 160 4.85 8.85 3.85
CA LYS A 160 6.12 9.48 4.21
C LYS A 160 6.37 9.47 5.72
N ASP A 161 5.30 9.52 6.50
CA ASP A 161 5.36 9.52 7.96
C ASP A 161 5.34 8.09 8.54
N THR A 162 5.29 7.06 7.69
CA THR A 162 5.33 5.67 8.16
C THR A 162 6.73 5.19 8.49
N GLU A 163 6.87 4.55 9.65
CA GLU A 163 7.99 3.64 9.86
C GLU A 163 7.71 2.35 9.09
N THR A 164 8.69 1.92 8.31
CA THR A 164 8.62 0.64 7.61
C THR A 164 8.55 -0.45 8.67
N ALA A 165 7.44 -1.18 8.76
CA ALA A 165 7.39 -2.34 9.63
C ALA A 165 8.42 -3.35 9.12
N ASP A 166 9.40 -3.65 9.97
CA ASP A 166 10.29 -4.79 9.77
C ASP A 166 9.41 -6.05 9.58
N PRO A 167 9.62 -6.89 8.55
CA PRO A 167 8.83 -8.09 8.31
C PRO A 167 8.94 -9.14 9.43
N LYS A 168 9.75 -8.88 10.46
CA LYS A 168 9.75 -9.58 11.75
C LYS A 168 8.90 -8.78 12.73
N GLY A 169 7.58 -8.84 12.59
CA GLY A 169 6.69 -8.24 13.58
C GLY A 169 7.05 -8.69 15.00
N PRO A 170 6.92 -7.83 16.03
CA PRO A 170 6.92 -8.32 17.38
C PRO A 170 5.72 -9.25 17.50
N GLY A 171 5.98 -10.54 17.78
CA GLY A 171 4.92 -11.47 18.11
C GLY A 171 4.04 -10.89 19.22
N PRO A 172 2.79 -11.38 19.35
CA PRO A 172 1.87 -10.89 20.38
C PRO A 172 2.60 -10.87 21.72
N LEU A 173 2.54 -9.72 22.40
CA LEU A 173 3.19 -9.50 23.69
C LEU A 173 2.90 -10.69 24.60
N ALA A 174 3.89 -11.57 24.75
CA ALA A 174 3.81 -12.67 25.69
C ALA A 174 3.54 -12.04 27.06
N PRO A 175 2.53 -12.50 27.81
CA PRO A 175 2.26 -11.95 29.13
C PRO A 175 3.53 -12.14 29.95
N GLN A 176 4.14 -11.02 30.38
CA GLN A 176 5.28 -11.07 31.28
C GLN A 176 4.86 -11.85 32.52
N ARG A 177 5.30 -13.11 32.61
CA ARG A 177 5.23 -13.89 33.84
C ARG A 177 6.00 -13.10 34.88
N ARG A 178 5.29 -12.39 35.76
CA ARG A 178 5.84 -11.88 37.02
C ARG A 178 6.56 -13.05 37.68
N LYS A 179 7.88 -12.97 37.79
CA LYS A 179 8.67 -13.85 38.66
C LYS A 179 8.17 -13.60 40.08
N LEU A 180 7.29 -14.48 40.57
CA LEU A 180 7.00 -14.61 41.98
C LEU A 180 8.33 -14.98 42.66
N ARG A 181 8.82 -14.09 43.53
CA ARG A 181 9.97 -14.40 44.39
C ARG A 181 9.56 -15.57 45.30
N PRO A 182 10.45 -16.55 45.54
CA PRO A 182 10.15 -17.57 46.53
C PRO A 182 10.09 -16.89 47.91
N PHE A 183 8.99 -17.12 48.62
CA PHE A 183 8.91 -16.87 50.04
C PHE A 183 9.91 -17.80 50.73
N GLY A 184 10.95 -17.22 51.33
CA GLY A 184 11.85 -17.94 52.23
C GLY A 184 11.10 -18.36 53.49
N LYS A 185 11.33 -19.60 53.90
CA LYS A 185 11.03 -20.09 55.25
C LYS A 185 12.07 -19.57 56.24
#